data_AF-A0A524M9G2-F1
#
_entry.id   AF-A0A524M9G2-F1
#
_cell.length_a   1.000
_cell.length_b   1.000
_cell.length_c   1.000
_cell.angle_alpha   90.00
_cell.angle_beta   90.00
_cell.angle_gamma   90.00
#
_symmetry.space_group_name_H-M   'P 1'
#
loop_
_entity.id
_entity.type
_entity.pdbx_description
1 polymer ?
#
loop_
_entity_poly.entity_id
_entity_poly.type
_entity_poly.pdbx_seq_one_letter_code
_entity_poly.pdbx_strand_id
1 'polypeptide(L)'
;MRKYCRACGSSLIKPKDDSIIEPVEESKKEPAVETRSYSEDEPRFSPNVAASEQVEVENDPPEIYEEIEEAPDIEEMSAEPEEEISEPGPIDDERGREVLEDILEKVRAAEARTMAESETALSDTVLEPPPDEPLEMDEPLDYVEPTIELEEPFIEEEPEPVPEVVKFEEPSEVTSTSTSSEITDVPVRDEKVRIFESDITAYNIELAQLQSDFSTLRDHLDEEVETHRVVVEVKRTRTESIERELSLAKKEYNDANKEYNNVENRRKKELSNAEKRISEVEKRIKKAEESKIKRIEELEKERRKREEDERKD
;
A
#
# COMPACT_ATOMS: atom_id res chain seq x y z
N MET A 1 6.55 5.64 26.15
CA MET A 1 7.96 5.14 26.16
C MET A 1 8.07 3.76 26.82
N ARG A 2 8.49 2.72 26.08
CA ARG A 2 8.58 1.36 26.64
C ARG A 2 9.85 1.18 27.50
N LYS A 3 9.67 0.72 28.74
CA LYS A 3 10.74 0.55 29.74
C LYS A 3 11.49 -0.78 29.54
N TYR A 4 12.38 -0.82 28.54
CA TYR A 4 13.34 -1.92 28.38
C TYR A 4 14.76 -1.44 28.68
N CYS A 5 15.58 -2.33 29.22
CA CYS A 5 17.00 -2.06 29.40
C CYS A 5 17.69 -2.00 28.01
N ARG A 6 18.29 -0.85 27.65
CA ARG A 6 18.97 -0.69 26.34
C ARG A 6 20.18 -1.60 26.15
N ALA A 7 20.76 -2.14 27.22
CA ALA A 7 21.95 -3.00 27.13
C ALA A 7 21.62 -4.49 26.86
N CYS A 8 20.45 -4.97 27.27
CA CYS A 8 20.11 -6.39 27.18
C CYS A 8 18.68 -6.70 26.71
N GLY A 9 17.86 -5.69 26.43
CA GLY A 9 16.50 -5.86 25.92
C GLY A 9 15.48 -6.41 26.92
N SER A 10 15.88 -6.76 28.16
CA SER A 10 14.95 -7.28 29.16
C SER A 10 13.99 -6.20 29.66
N SER A 11 12.71 -6.54 29.81
CA SER A 11 11.68 -5.66 30.36
C SER A 11 11.95 -5.37 31.84
N LEU A 12 11.96 -4.09 32.21
CA LEU A 12 12.15 -3.64 33.61
C LEU A 12 10.87 -3.72 34.45
N ILE A 13 9.83 -4.36 33.92
CA ILE A 13 8.57 -4.55 34.63
C ILE A 13 8.74 -5.78 35.52
N LYS A 14 9.02 -5.55 36.80
CA LYS A 14 8.86 -6.59 37.82
C LYS A 14 7.40 -7.04 37.79
N PRO A 15 7.10 -8.34 37.62
CA PRO A 15 5.73 -8.81 37.78
C PRO A 15 5.28 -8.40 39.19
N LYS A 16 4.14 -7.71 39.27
CA LYS A 16 3.45 -7.58 40.56
C LYS A 16 3.00 -8.98 40.94
N ASP A 17 3.46 -9.44 42.09
CA ASP A 17 2.95 -10.62 42.78
C ASP A 17 1.47 -10.41 43.10
N ASP A 18 0.60 -10.79 42.17
CA ASP A 18 -0.83 -10.94 42.42
C ASP A 18 -1.13 -12.43 42.61
N SER A 19 -1.32 -12.76 43.89
CA SER A 19 -2.27 -13.76 44.40
C SER A 19 -2.27 -15.17 43.79
N ILE A 20 -1.63 -16.07 44.55
CA ILE A 20 -2.11 -17.40 44.98
C ILE A 20 -3.49 -17.76 44.40
N ILE A 21 -3.48 -18.66 43.41
CA ILE A 21 -4.59 -19.57 43.11
C ILE A 21 -4.01 -20.98 43.29
N GLU A 22 -4.65 -21.77 44.15
CA GLU A 22 -4.27 -23.14 44.47
C GLU A 22 -4.29 -24.04 43.22
N PRO A 23 -3.36 -25.02 43.11
CA PRO A 23 -3.33 -25.93 41.98
C PRO A 23 -4.37 -27.05 42.17
N VAL A 24 -5.29 -27.16 41.21
CA VAL A 24 -6.03 -28.41 40.99
C VAL A 24 -5.10 -29.36 40.24
N GLU A 25 -4.78 -30.47 40.91
CA GLU A 25 -4.13 -31.64 40.33
C GLU A 25 -5.00 -32.19 39.19
N GLU A 26 -4.45 -32.33 37.98
CA GLU A 26 -4.72 -33.54 37.19
C GLU A 26 -3.66 -33.81 36.11
N SER A 27 -2.91 -34.87 36.41
CA SER A 27 -2.10 -35.74 35.56
C SER A 27 -2.61 -35.92 34.11
N LYS A 28 -1.71 -35.74 33.12
CA LYS A 28 -1.37 -36.82 32.19
C LYS A 28 -0.05 -36.62 31.45
N LYS A 29 0.69 -37.74 31.42
CA LYS A 29 1.98 -38.04 30.81
C LYS A 29 2.04 -37.85 29.29
N GLU A 30 3.18 -37.28 28.85
CA GLU A 30 4.11 -37.72 27.78
C GLU A 30 3.61 -38.05 26.35
N PRO A 31 4.48 -38.13 25.30
CA PRO A 31 5.95 -37.95 25.29
C PRO A 31 6.49 -36.96 24.24
N ALA A 32 7.80 -36.74 24.40
CA ALA A 32 8.72 -36.01 23.55
C ALA A 32 8.60 -36.32 22.04
N VAL A 33 8.61 -35.25 21.23
CA VAL A 33 8.88 -35.33 19.80
C VAL A 33 10.29 -34.78 19.56
N GLU A 34 11.12 -35.64 19.00
CA GLU A 34 12.48 -35.37 18.55
C GLU A 34 12.51 -34.19 17.58
N THR A 35 13.31 -33.19 17.93
CA THR A 35 13.77 -32.14 17.02
C THR A 35 14.78 -32.76 16.06
N ARG A 36 14.30 -33.14 14.88
CA ARG A 36 15.13 -33.57 13.76
C ARG A 36 15.76 -32.33 13.11
N SER A 37 17.05 -32.15 13.36
CA SER A 37 17.94 -31.23 12.65
C SER A 37 17.94 -31.57 11.15
N TYR A 38 17.37 -30.69 10.32
CA TYR A 38 17.62 -30.72 8.88
C TYR A 38 18.84 -29.86 8.56
N SER A 39 19.85 -30.56 8.08
CA SER A 39 21.09 -30.05 7.54
C SER A 39 20.87 -29.18 6.31
N GLU A 40 21.73 -28.17 6.23
CA GLU A 40 22.01 -27.31 5.09
C GLU A 40 22.27 -28.15 3.82
N ASP A 41 21.52 -27.88 2.75
CA ASP A 41 21.90 -28.22 1.39
C ASP A 41 21.52 -27.03 0.50
N GLU A 42 22.45 -26.07 0.41
CA GLU A 42 22.44 -25.01 -0.58
C GLU A 42 22.82 -25.58 -1.96
N PRO A 43 21.97 -25.48 -2.99
CA PRO A 43 22.44 -25.62 -4.36
C PRO A 43 23.14 -24.33 -4.79
N ARG A 44 24.47 -24.41 -4.88
CA ARG A 44 25.33 -23.45 -5.57
C ARG A 44 24.89 -23.31 -7.03
N PHE A 45 24.17 -22.23 -7.35
CA PHE A 45 24.03 -21.78 -8.73
C PHE A 45 25.21 -20.88 -9.09
N SER A 46 26.08 -21.43 -9.94
CA SER A 46 27.16 -20.73 -10.64
C SER A 46 26.56 -19.66 -11.56
N PRO A 47 27.02 -18.40 -11.50
CA PRO A 47 26.66 -17.40 -12.50
C PRO A 47 27.38 -17.70 -13.82
N ASN A 48 26.60 -17.90 -14.87
CA ASN A 48 27.11 -18.09 -16.22
C ASN A 48 27.72 -16.80 -16.76
N VAL A 49 28.86 -17.01 -17.40
CA VAL A 49 29.71 -16.03 -18.06
C VAL A 49 29.13 -15.71 -19.44
N ALA A 50 28.80 -14.44 -19.69
CA ALA A 50 28.73 -13.82 -21.02
C ALA A 50 29.25 -12.39 -20.82
N ALA A 51 30.50 -12.06 -21.14
CA ALA A 51 31.10 -11.89 -22.47
C ALA A 51 30.44 -10.77 -23.29
N SER A 52 31.27 -9.77 -23.64
CA SER A 52 31.05 -8.59 -24.50
C SER A 52 30.50 -7.38 -23.72
N GLU A 53 31.03 -6.16 -23.77
CA GLU A 53 31.91 -5.50 -24.75
C GLU A 53 32.60 -4.34 -24.03
N GLN A 54 33.91 -4.21 -24.21
CA GLN A 54 34.71 -3.14 -23.61
C GLN A 54 34.54 -1.86 -24.42
N VAL A 55 33.95 -0.82 -23.83
CA VAL A 55 34.17 0.57 -24.23
C VAL A 55 35.18 1.16 -23.25
N GLU A 56 36.40 1.37 -23.74
CA GLU A 56 37.44 2.12 -23.04
C GLU A 56 37.01 3.59 -22.94
N VAL A 57 36.46 3.97 -21.79
CA VAL A 57 36.38 5.38 -21.38
C VAL A 57 37.57 5.65 -20.47
N GLU A 58 38.49 6.48 -20.96
CA GLU A 58 39.57 7.07 -20.17
C GLU A 58 38.97 7.74 -18.93
N ASN A 59 39.16 7.13 -17.76
CA ASN A 59 38.83 7.72 -16.48
C ASN A 59 40.06 8.47 -15.97
N ASP A 60 40.05 9.79 -16.16
CA ASP A 60 40.88 10.69 -15.36
C ASP A 60 40.48 10.59 -13.88
N PRO A 61 41.44 10.53 -12.94
CA PRO A 61 41.14 10.50 -11.51
C PRO A 61 40.54 11.85 -11.09
N PRO A 62 39.35 11.91 -10.46
CA PRO A 62 38.87 13.16 -9.91
C PRO A 62 39.76 13.59 -8.76
N GLU A 63 40.28 14.81 -8.89
CA GLU A 63 41.03 15.51 -7.86
C GLU A 63 40.29 15.49 -6.52
N ILE A 64 41.07 15.14 -5.50
CA ILE A 64 40.73 15.23 -4.09
C ILE A 64 40.42 16.70 -3.78
N TYR A 65 39.13 17.03 -3.62
CA TYR A 65 38.73 18.23 -2.88
C TYR A 65 38.64 17.86 -1.41
N GLU A 66 39.74 18.11 -0.71
CA GLU A 66 39.70 18.41 0.73
C GLU A 66 38.86 19.68 0.96
N GLU A 67 38.35 19.82 2.18
CA GLU A 67 37.59 20.96 2.73
C GLU A 67 36.06 20.74 2.80
N ILE A 68 35.68 19.78 3.66
CA ILE A 68 34.35 19.78 4.31
C ILE A 68 34.42 20.80 5.43
N GLU A 69 33.89 21.99 5.18
CA GLU A 69 33.59 22.98 6.21
C GLU A 69 32.64 22.37 7.26
N GLU A 70 33.04 22.54 8.52
CA GLU A 70 32.36 22.17 9.73
C GLU A 70 30.89 22.65 9.72
N ALA A 71 29.94 21.72 9.79
CA ALA A 71 28.52 22.07 9.86
C ALA A 71 28.23 22.87 11.14
N PRO A 72 27.40 23.93 11.08
CA PRO A 72 27.05 24.70 12.26
C PRO A 72 26.30 23.81 13.26
N ASP A 73 26.71 23.91 14.53
CA ASP A 73 26.07 23.35 15.71
C ASP A 73 24.56 23.61 15.65
N ILE A 74 23.78 22.57 15.34
CA ILE A 74 22.33 22.61 15.41
C ILE A 74 22.02 22.46 16.89
N GLU A 75 21.77 23.59 17.55
CA GLU A 75 21.19 23.63 18.89
C GLU A 75 20.01 22.65 18.95
N GLU A 76 20.14 21.68 19.85
CA GLU A 76 19.13 20.72 20.28
C GLU A 76 17.79 21.45 20.54
N MET A 77 16.95 21.54 19.51
CA MET A 77 15.55 21.90 19.72
C MET A 77 14.89 20.73 20.43
N SER A 78 14.83 20.87 21.76
CA SER A 78 13.89 20.25 22.69
C SER A 78 12.71 19.59 21.96
N ALA A 79 12.79 18.27 21.80
CA ALA A 79 11.69 17.45 21.34
C ALA A 79 10.48 17.71 22.25
N GLU A 80 9.44 18.31 21.67
CA GLU A 80 8.14 18.41 22.33
C GLU A 80 7.67 17.00 22.71
N PRO A 81 7.10 16.83 23.91
CA PRO A 81 6.65 15.53 24.36
C PRO A 81 5.58 14.98 23.40
N GLU A 82 5.87 13.82 22.81
CA GLU A 82 4.92 13.03 22.04
C GLU A 82 3.64 12.86 22.87
N GLU A 83 2.56 13.56 22.48
CA GLU A 83 1.24 13.36 23.07
C GLU A 83 0.84 11.90 22.82
N GLU A 84 0.75 11.13 23.91
CA GLU A 84 0.25 9.77 23.90
C GLU A 84 -1.19 9.80 23.34
N ILE A 85 -1.32 9.39 22.07
CA ILE A 85 -2.61 9.15 21.42
C ILE A 85 -3.28 8.03 22.20
N SER A 86 -4.10 8.42 23.18
CA SER A 86 -4.94 7.54 23.97
C SER A 86 -5.84 6.75 23.02
N GLU A 87 -5.84 5.43 23.16
CA GLU A 87 -6.73 4.54 22.42
C GLU A 87 -8.18 5.06 22.56
N PRO A 88 -8.93 5.20 21.45
CA PRO A 88 -10.28 5.70 21.50
C PRO A 88 -11.12 4.72 22.32
N GLY A 89 -11.64 5.21 23.45
CA GLY A 89 -12.53 4.43 24.31
C GLY A 89 -13.78 3.97 23.53
N PRO A 90 -14.51 2.98 24.07
CA PRO A 90 -15.74 2.49 23.44
C PRO A 90 -16.67 3.67 23.16
N ILE A 91 -17.02 3.86 21.89
CA ILE A 91 -17.90 4.93 21.43
C ILE A 91 -19.29 4.65 22.02
N ASP A 92 -19.82 5.63 22.75
CA ASP A 92 -21.19 5.60 23.26
C ASP A 92 -22.17 5.52 22.08
N ASP A 93 -23.02 4.50 22.05
CA ASP A 93 -23.94 4.19 20.95
C ASP A 93 -24.86 5.38 20.60
N GLU A 94 -25.17 6.22 21.59
CA GLU A 94 -25.98 7.42 21.39
C GLU A 94 -25.22 8.50 20.62
N ARG A 95 -23.93 8.67 20.92
CA ARG A 95 -23.04 9.59 20.19
C ARG A 95 -22.71 9.08 18.79
N GLY A 96 -22.62 7.76 18.61
CA GLY A 96 -22.45 7.14 17.29
C GLY A 96 -23.63 7.41 16.36
N ARG A 97 -24.87 7.40 16.88
CA ARG A 97 -26.08 7.74 16.12
C ARG A 97 -26.12 9.20 15.70
N GLU A 98 -25.77 10.12 16.60
CA GLU A 98 -25.73 11.56 16.29
C GLU A 98 -24.71 11.88 15.18
N VAL A 99 -23.53 11.24 15.22
CA VAL A 99 -22.51 11.41 14.16
C VAL A 99 -23.01 10.86 12.82
N LEU A 100 -23.72 9.74 12.82
CA LEU A 100 -24.34 9.18 11.61
C LEU A 100 -25.41 10.11 11.03
N GLU A 101 -26.24 10.73 11.86
CA GLU A 101 -27.25 11.70 11.42
C GLU A 101 -26.61 12.95 10.79
N ASP A 102 -25.57 13.53 11.41
CA ASP A 102 -24.83 14.67 10.85
C ASP A 102 -24.15 14.33 9.51
N ILE A 103 -23.60 13.13 9.37
CA ILE A 103 -23.01 12.66 8.11
C ILE A 103 -24.09 12.54 7.03
N LEU A 104 -25.23 11.92 7.33
CA LEU A 104 -26.32 11.75 6.37
C LEU A 104 -26.92 13.10 5.95
N GLU A 105 -27.01 14.07 6.87
CA GLU A 105 -27.47 15.42 6.55
C GLU A 105 -26.48 16.15 5.64
N LYS A 106 -25.18 16.06 5.89
CA LYS A 106 -24.14 16.63 5.02
C LYS A 106 -24.14 16.04 3.62
N VAL A 107 -24.33 14.72 3.49
CA VAL A 107 -24.43 14.06 2.18
C VAL A 107 -25.65 14.57 1.41
N ARG A 108 -26.82 14.67 2.07
CA ARG A 108 -28.04 15.20 1.44
C ARG A 108 -27.87 16.66 1.01
N ALA A 109 -27.20 17.48 1.82
CA ALA A 109 -26.91 18.87 1.48
C ALA A 109 -25.93 19.00 0.30
N ALA A 110 -24.93 18.12 0.21
CA ALA A 110 -23.99 18.07 -0.91
C ALA A 110 -24.69 17.64 -2.21
N GLU A 111 -25.53 16.59 -2.14
CA GLU A 111 -26.31 16.10 -3.27
C GLU A 111 -27.26 17.18 -3.82
N ALA A 112 -27.93 17.90 -2.93
CA ALA A 112 -28.80 19.03 -3.31
C ALA A 112 -28.02 20.16 -4.03
N ARG A 113 -26.77 20.43 -3.62
CA ARG A 113 -25.92 21.43 -4.30
C ARG A 113 -25.51 20.95 -5.70
N THR A 114 -25.08 19.69 -5.82
CA THR A 114 -24.72 19.13 -7.12
C THR A 114 -25.90 19.08 -8.09
N MET A 115 -27.10 18.79 -7.58
CA MET A 115 -28.32 18.78 -8.38
C MET A 115 -28.67 20.19 -8.86
N ALA A 116 -28.61 21.20 -7.98
CA ALA A 116 -28.85 22.59 -8.35
C ALA A 116 -27.82 23.13 -9.38
N GLU A 117 -26.55 22.79 -9.23
CA GLU A 117 -25.50 23.20 -10.18
C GLU A 117 -25.71 22.55 -11.56
N SER A 118 -26.08 21.26 -11.60
CA SER A 118 -26.38 20.55 -12.85
C SER A 118 -27.60 21.10 -13.59
N GLU A 119 -28.60 21.61 -12.86
CA GLU A 119 -29.81 22.19 -13.45
C GLU A 119 -29.53 23.60 -14.03
N THR A 120 -28.63 24.38 -13.42
CA THR A 120 -28.21 25.68 -13.95
C THR A 120 -27.26 25.60 -15.14
N ALA A 121 -26.54 24.48 -15.31
CA ALA A 121 -25.60 24.29 -16.42
C ALA A 121 -26.29 24.04 -17.77
N LEU A 122 -27.59 23.72 -17.79
CA LEU A 122 -28.35 23.43 -19.01
C LEU A 122 -29.07 24.64 -19.62
N SER A 123 -29.09 25.79 -18.95
CA SER A 123 -29.87 26.96 -19.42
C SER A 123 -29.07 28.09 -20.09
N ASP A 124 -27.73 28.00 -20.18
CA ASP A 124 -26.88 29.14 -20.59
C ASP A 124 -26.00 28.88 -21.84
N THR A 125 -26.50 28.08 -22.79
CA THR A 125 -25.90 27.95 -24.13
C THR A 125 -26.92 28.23 -25.23
N VAL A 126 -27.25 29.51 -25.43
CA VAL A 126 -27.71 30.03 -26.72
C VAL A 126 -26.61 30.97 -27.23
N LEU A 127 -25.58 30.36 -27.81
CA LEU A 127 -24.48 31.04 -28.47
C LEU A 127 -24.82 31.14 -29.97
N GLU A 128 -24.96 32.38 -30.42
CA GLU A 128 -25.21 32.80 -31.80
C GLU A 128 -24.11 32.26 -32.73
N PRO A 129 -24.44 31.64 -33.88
CA PRO A 129 -23.43 31.07 -34.77
C PRO A 129 -22.60 32.17 -35.44
N PRO A 130 -21.26 32.05 -35.50
CA PRO A 130 -20.41 33.02 -36.19
C PRO A 130 -20.59 32.93 -37.72
N PRO A 131 -20.32 34.01 -38.46
CA PRO A 131 -20.49 34.08 -39.91
C PRO A 131 -19.45 33.24 -40.65
N ASP A 132 -19.88 32.63 -41.75
CA ASP A 132 -19.09 31.77 -42.64
C ASP A 132 -17.84 32.49 -43.18
N GLU A 133 -16.66 32.10 -42.70
CA GLU A 133 -15.39 32.35 -43.39
C GLU A 133 -15.14 31.28 -44.45
N PRO A 134 -14.60 31.64 -45.63
CA PRO A 134 -14.33 30.70 -46.70
C PRO A 134 -13.17 29.77 -46.31
N LEU A 135 -13.51 28.49 -46.12
CA LEU A 135 -12.58 27.38 -45.94
C LEU A 135 -11.54 27.37 -47.09
N GLU A 136 -10.31 27.78 -46.79
CA GLU A 136 -9.15 27.28 -47.50
C GLU A 136 -9.11 25.77 -47.25
N MET A 137 -9.22 25.00 -48.33
CA MET A 137 -9.02 23.56 -48.33
C MET A 137 -7.57 23.28 -47.95
N ASP A 138 -7.30 23.16 -46.65
CA ASP A 138 -6.14 22.41 -46.20
C ASP A 138 -6.39 20.94 -46.50
N GLU A 139 -5.47 20.43 -47.31
CA GLU A 139 -5.27 19.06 -47.71
C GLU A 139 -5.46 18.13 -46.50
N PRO A 140 -6.23 17.04 -46.61
CA PRO A 140 -6.36 16.10 -45.51
C PRO A 140 -4.98 15.52 -45.23
N LEU A 141 -4.35 15.97 -44.15
CA LEU A 141 -3.29 15.23 -43.52
C LEU A 141 -3.91 13.88 -43.16
N ASP A 142 -3.46 12.83 -43.87
CA ASP A 142 -3.66 11.43 -43.53
C ASP A 142 -3.23 11.25 -42.07
N TYR A 143 -4.17 11.47 -41.17
CA TYR A 143 -4.04 11.12 -39.78
C TYR A 143 -4.16 9.61 -39.77
N VAL A 144 -3.02 8.95 -40.00
CA VAL A 144 -2.81 7.56 -39.62
C VAL A 144 -2.96 7.58 -38.11
N GLU A 145 -4.19 7.35 -37.67
CA GLU A 145 -4.50 6.95 -36.32
C GLU A 145 -3.49 5.85 -35.98
N PRO A 146 -2.59 6.05 -35.00
CA PRO A 146 -1.81 4.93 -34.53
C PRO A 146 -2.84 4.00 -33.93
N THR A 147 -3.26 2.99 -34.71
CA THR A 147 -3.61 1.69 -34.17
C THR A 147 -2.42 1.31 -33.31
N ILE A 148 -2.53 1.66 -32.03
CA ILE A 148 -1.92 0.90 -30.97
C ILE A 148 -2.58 -0.46 -31.15
N GLU A 149 -1.97 -1.27 -32.02
CA GLU A 149 -1.95 -2.71 -31.83
C GLU A 149 -1.40 -2.85 -30.42
N LEU A 150 -2.32 -2.85 -29.44
CA LEU A 150 -2.16 -3.76 -28.34
C LEU A 150 -1.99 -5.11 -29.02
N GLU A 151 -0.74 -5.47 -29.29
CA GLU A 151 -0.29 -6.82 -29.00
C GLU A 151 -0.69 -7.01 -27.54
N GLU A 152 -1.96 -7.41 -27.34
CA GLU A 152 -2.29 -8.34 -26.29
C GLU A 152 -1.16 -9.37 -26.38
N PRO A 153 -0.38 -9.59 -25.30
CA PRO A 153 0.53 -10.70 -25.33
C PRO A 153 -0.35 -11.88 -25.72
N PHE A 154 -0.10 -12.40 -26.92
CA PHE A 154 -0.54 -13.73 -27.29
C PHE A 154 0.21 -14.60 -26.28
N ILE A 155 -0.41 -14.74 -25.11
CA ILE A 155 -0.26 -15.91 -24.28
C ILE A 155 -0.75 -16.97 -25.26
N GLU A 156 0.22 -17.54 -25.98
CA GLU A 156 0.10 -18.89 -26.47
C GLU A 156 -0.26 -19.65 -25.21
N GLU A 157 -1.56 -19.78 -25.00
CA GLU A 157 -2.17 -20.60 -23.98
C GLU A 157 -1.72 -21.98 -24.42
N GLU A 158 -0.51 -22.33 -23.97
CA GLU A 158 0.04 -23.66 -23.98
C GLU A 158 -1.15 -24.48 -23.50
N PRO A 159 -1.76 -25.30 -24.37
CA PRO A 159 -3.04 -25.90 -24.08
C PRO A 159 -2.84 -26.57 -22.74
N GLU A 160 -3.55 -26.07 -21.72
CA GLU A 160 -3.48 -26.63 -20.38
C GLU A 160 -3.53 -28.13 -20.61
N PRO A 161 -2.52 -28.90 -20.13
CA PRO A 161 -2.44 -30.31 -20.44
C PRO A 161 -3.79 -30.87 -20.05
N VAL A 162 -4.60 -31.20 -21.07
CA VAL A 162 -5.98 -31.66 -20.91
C VAL A 162 -5.86 -32.68 -19.81
N PRO A 163 -6.42 -32.42 -18.60
CA PRO A 163 -6.06 -33.17 -17.41
C PRO A 163 -6.21 -34.60 -17.83
N GLU A 164 -5.06 -35.26 -17.95
CA GLU A 164 -4.95 -36.57 -18.57
C GLU A 164 -5.99 -37.34 -17.82
N VAL A 165 -7.10 -37.70 -18.51
CA VAL A 165 -8.31 -38.20 -17.86
C VAL A 165 -7.78 -39.30 -16.99
N VAL A 166 -7.65 -39.00 -15.70
CA VAL A 166 -7.32 -39.97 -14.70
C VAL A 166 -8.58 -40.78 -14.82
N LYS A 167 -8.46 -41.86 -15.58
CA LYS A 167 -9.27 -43.03 -15.39
C LYS A 167 -9.10 -43.23 -13.90
N PHE A 168 -10.04 -42.68 -13.15
CA PHE A 168 -10.48 -43.27 -11.92
C PHE A 168 -10.67 -44.71 -12.37
N GLU A 169 -9.65 -45.52 -12.12
CA GLU A 169 -9.82 -46.94 -11.97
C GLU A 169 -11.00 -46.98 -11.02
N GLU A 170 -12.16 -47.31 -11.58
CA GLU A 170 -13.34 -47.67 -10.80
C GLU A 170 -12.79 -48.51 -9.67
N PRO A 171 -13.04 -48.12 -8.39
CA PRO A 171 -12.46 -48.82 -7.26
C PRO A 171 -12.67 -50.28 -7.53
N SER A 172 -11.55 -50.97 -7.77
CA SER A 172 -11.53 -52.34 -8.27
C SER A 172 -12.63 -53.06 -7.55
N GLU A 173 -13.64 -53.55 -8.30
CA GLU A 173 -14.75 -54.33 -7.78
C GLU A 173 -14.18 -55.12 -6.63
N VAL A 174 -14.52 -54.69 -5.40
CA VAL A 174 -14.05 -55.35 -4.20
C VAL A 174 -14.65 -56.71 -4.42
N THR A 175 -13.77 -57.61 -4.88
CA THR A 175 -14.10 -58.96 -5.23
C THR A 175 -14.61 -59.39 -3.90
N SER A 176 -15.94 -59.50 -3.82
CA SER A 176 -16.57 -60.03 -2.65
C SER A 176 -16.00 -61.42 -2.65
N THR A 177 -14.90 -61.59 -1.92
CA THR A 177 -14.52 -62.83 -1.27
C THR A 177 -15.75 -63.12 -0.45
N SER A 178 -16.72 -63.70 -1.15
CA SER A 178 -17.53 -64.82 -0.73
C SER A 178 -16.55 -65.66 0.07
N THR A 179 -16.42 -65.29 1.34
CA THR A 179 -16.00 -66.18 2.39
C THR A 179 -16.94 -67.33 2.22
N SER A 180 -16.41 -68.32 1.51
CA SER A 180 -16.96 -69.62 1.26
C SER A 180 -17.46 -70.11 2.60
N SER A 181 -18.73 -69.83 2.85
CA SER A 181 -19.51 -70.49 3.88
C SER A 181 -19.83 -71.85 3.28
N GLU A 182 -18.79 -72.68 3.16
CA GLU A 182 -18.93 -74.12 3.26
C GLU A 182 -19.30 -74.43 4.72
N ILE A 183 -20.44 -73.88 5.14
CA ILE A 183 -21.14 -74.28 6.34
C ILE A 183 -21.85 -75.54 5.90
N THR A 184 -21.24 -76.67 6.25
CA THR A 184 -21.93 -77.93 6.42
C THR A 184 -23.32 -77.64 6.98
N ASP A 185 -24.34 -77.94 6.18
CA ASP A 185 -25.76 -77.71 6.40
C ASP A 185 -26.25 -78.58 7.58
N VAL A 186 -25.78 -78.25 8.78
CA VAL A 186 -26.28 -78.79 10.04
C VAL A 186 -27.49 -77.93 10.37
N PRO A 187 -28.72 -78.48 10.40
CA PRO A 187 -29.90 -77.69 10.69
C PRO A 187 -29.82 -77.20 12.14
N VAL A 188 -29.33 -75.98 12.33
CA VAL A 188 -29.39 -75.28 13.61
C VAL A 188 -30.87 -74.99 13.85
N ARG A 189 -31.54 -75.91 14.55
CA ARG A 189 -32.94 -75.81 14.96
C ARG A 189 -33.16 -74.88 16.15
N ASP A 190 -32.13 -74.19 16.62
CA ASP A 190 -32.23 -73.29 17.76
C ASP A 190 -32.67 -71.89 17.31
N GLU A 191 -33.92 -71.56 17.61
CA GLU A 191 -34.51 -70.26 17.30
C GLU A 191 -33.72 -69.09 17.88
N LYS A 192 -33.03 -69.28 19.02
CA LYS A 192 -32.18 -68.23 19.60
C LYS A 192 -30.98 -67.92 18.73
N VAL A 193 -30.38 -68.93 18.10
CA VAL A 193 -29.25 -68.73 17.21
C VAL A 193 -29.68 -67.94 15.98
N ARG A 194 -30.87 -68.23 15.42
CA ARG A 194 -31.44 -67.46 14.30
C ARG A 194 -31.69 -65.99 14.65
N ILE A 195 -32.17 -65.71 15.86
CA ILE A 195 -32.34 -64.33 16.35
C ILE A 195 -30.98 -63.62 16.42
N PHE A 196 -29.98 -64.25 17.05
CA PHE A 196 -28.64 -63.66 17.12
C PHE A 196 -28.01 -63.45 15.74
N GLU A 197 -28.18 -64.38 14.81
CA GLU A 197 -27.74 -64.22 13.42
C GLU A 197 -28.43 -63.01 12.76
N SER A 198 -29.74 -62.84 12.97
CA SER A 198 -30.47 -61.67 12.46
C SER A 198 -29.97 -60.36 13.08
N ASP A 199 -29.72 -60.32 14.38
CA ASP A 199 -29.20 -59.14 15.08
C ASP A 199 -27.79 -58.80 14.59
N ILE A 200 -26.91 -59.80 14.43
CA ILE A 200 -25.56 -59.61 13.88
C ILE A 200 -25.63 -59.02 12.47
N THR A 201 -26.53 -59.53 11.62
CA THR A 201 -26.69 -58.96 10.27
C THR A 201 -27.21 -57.53 10.30
N ALA A 202 -28.15 -57.21 11.20
CA ALA A 202 -28.66 -55.85 11.36
C ALA A 202 -27.56 -54.89 11.85
N TYR A 203 -26.78 -55.27 12.86
CA TYR A 203 -25.66 -54.46 13.35
C TYR A 203 -24.56 -54.28 12.31
N ASN A 204 -24.28 -55.29 11.48
CA ASN A 204 -23.29 -55.15 10.40
C ASN A 204 -23.76 -54.17 9.32
N ILE A 205 -25.05 -54.15 9.00
CA ILE A 205 -25.63 -53.16 8.07
C ILE A 205 -25.54 -51.75 8.67
N GLU A 206 -25.93 -51.59 9.94
CA GLU A 206 -25.84 -50.31 10.65
C GLU A 206 -24.39 -49.81 10.71
N LEU A 207 -23.43 -50.70 11.01
CA LEU A 207 -22.01 -50.36 11.03
C LEU A 207 -21.51 -49.90 9.66
N ALA A 208 -21.87 -50.62 8.59
CA ALA A 208 -21.50 -50.24 7.23
C ALA A 208 -22.09 -48.88 6.84
N GLN A 209 -23.35 -48.62 7.22
CA GLN A 209 -23.99 -47.32 6.99
C GLN A 209 -23.27 -46.20 7.75
N LEU A 210 -23.01 -46.38 9.05
CA LEU A 210 -22.30 -45.39 9.87
C LEU A 210 -20.88 -45.11 9.35
N GLN A 211 -20.19 -46.12 8.84
CA GLN A 211 -18.86 -45.95 8.21
C GLN A 211 -18.94 -45.13 6.93
N SER A 212 -19.94 -45.38 6.07
CA SER A 212 -20.19 -44.59 4.86
C SER A 212 -20.54 -43.13 5.20
N ASP A 213 -21.43 -42.91 6.16
CA ASP A 213 -21.83 -41.58 6.61
C ASP A 213 -20.64 -40.83 7.22
N PHE A 214 -19.80 -41.52 8.01
CA PHE A 214 -18.58 -40.95 8.57
C PHE A 214 -17.56 -40.56 7.50
N SER A 215 -17.35 -41.39 6.47
CA SER A 215 -16.45 -41.05 5.36
C SER A 215 -16.95 -39.82 4.60
N THR A 216 -18.25 -39.79 4.30
CA THR A 216 -18.87 -38.66 3.58
C THR A 216 -18.77 -37.37 4.38
N LEU A 217 -19.03 -37.41 5.69
CA LEU A 217 -18.89 -36.25 6.57
C LEU A 217 -17.44 -35.79 6.65
N ARG A 218 -16.49 -36.73 6.73
CA ARG A 218 -15.06 -36.39 6.74
C ARG A 218 -14.66 -35.68 5.45
N ASP A 219 -15.02 -36.23 4.29
CA ASP A 219 -14.68 -35.64 2.99
C ASP A 219 -15.28 -34.23 2.84
N HIS A 220 -16.53 -34.04 3.30
CA HIS A 220 -17.18 -32.73 3.31
C HIS A 220 -16.47 -31.71 4.21
N LEU A 221 -16.06 -32.11 5.42
CA LEU A 221 -15.33 -31.23 6.33
C LEU A 221 -13.92 -30.92 5.81
N ASP A 222 -13.23 -31.90 5.21
CA ASP A 222 -11.92 -31.69 4.60
C ASP A 222 -12.00 -30.69 3.42
N GLU A 223 -13.07 -30.78 2.60
CA GLU A 223 -13.37 -29.81 1.54
C GLU A 223 -13.65 -28.41 2.12
N GLU A 224 -14.48 -28.30 3.16
CA GLU A 224 -14.78 -27.02 3.81
C GLU A 224 -13.51 -26.36 4.38
N VAL A 225 -12.63 -27.15 5.03
CA VAL A 225 -11.33 -26.66 5.53
C VAL A 225 -10.46 -26.14 4.39
N GLU A 226 -10.37 -26.85 3.28
CA GLU A 226 -9.54 -26.43 2.14
C GLU A 226 -10.10 -25.18 1.47
N THR A 227 -11.43 -25.07 1.29
CA THR A 227 -12.04 -23.85 0.73
C THR A 227 -11.74 -22.62 1.60
N HIS A 228 -11.84 -22.75 2.93
CA HIS A 228 -11.50 -21.67 3.85
C HIS A 228 -10.00 -21.35 3.86
N ARG A 229 -9.14 -22.36 3.75
CA ARG A 229 -7.68 -22.17 3.62
C ARG A 229 -7.33 -21.32 2.40
N VAL A 230 -7.90 -21.65 1.23
CA VAL A 230 -7.72 -20.87 -0.01
C VAL A 230 -8.18 -19.43 0.18
N VAL A 231 -9.35 -19.21 0.80
CA VAL A 231 -9.86 -17.85 1.08
C VAL A 231 -8.89 -17.06 1.98
N VAL A 232 -8.31 -17.69 3.00
CA VAL A 232 -7.33 -17.05 3.89
C VAL A 232 -6.06 -16.69 3.12
N GLU A 233 -5.56 -17.60 2.28
CA GLU A 233 -4.35 -17.38 1.48
C GLU A 233 -4.53 -16.26 0.45
N VAL A 234 -5.66 -16.23 -0.26
CA VAL A 234 -6.00 -15.14 -1.19
C VAL A 234 -6.05 -13.79 -0.46
N LYS A 235 -6.70 -13.74 0.72
CA LYS A 235 -6.76 -12.51 1.53
C LYS A 235 -5.37 -12.08 2.00
N ARG A 236 -4.53 -13.02 2.42
CA ARG A 236 -3.15 -12.75 2.82
C ARG A 236 -2.34 -12.13 1.67
N THR A 237 -2.34 -12.76 0.50
CA THR A 237 -1.62 -12.26 -0.69
C THR A 237 -2.12 -10.86 -1.10
N ARG A 238 -3.43 -10.62 -1.01
CA ARG A 238 -4.01 -9.29 -1.26
C ARG A 238 -3.49 -8.24 -0.27
N THR A 239 -3.47 -8.55 1.02
CA THR A 239 -2.92 -7.63 2.03
C THR A 239 -1.44 -7.34 1.78
N GLU A 240 -0.63 -8.36 1.49
CA GLU A 240 0.80 -8.18 1.17
C GLU A 240 1.00 -7.32 -0.09
N SER A 241 0.11 -7.41 -1.08
CA SER A 241 0.14 -6.52 -2.26
C SER A 241 -0.15 -5.07 -1.89
N ILE A 242 -1.21 -4.83 -1.12
CA ILE A 242 -1.59 -3.49 -0.67
C ILE A 242 -0.48 -2.85 0.18
N GLU A 243 0.19 -3.64 1.03
CA GLU A 243 1.34 -3.15 1.82
C GLU A 243 2.51 -2.71 0.92
N ARG A 244 2.80 -3.47 -0.14
CA ARG A 244 3.83 -3.10 -1.13
C ARG A 244 3.46 -1.82 -1.87
N GLU A 245 2.22 -1.71 -2.35
CA GLU A 245 1.71 -0.51 -3.04
C GLU A 245 1.76 0.72 -2.12
N LEU A 246 1.33 0.58 -0.86
CA LEU A 246 1.40 1.65 0.15
C LEU A 246 2.85 2.07 0.42
N SER A 247 3.79 1.12 0.46
CA SER A 247 5.21 1.46 0.61
C SER A 247 5.76 2.22 -0.60
N LEU A 248 5.32 1.91 -1.82
CA LEU A 248 5.74 2.62 -3.03
C LEU A 248 5.15 4.04 -3.05
N ALA A 249 3.84 4.17 -2.82
CA ALA A 249 3.16 5.46 -2.75
C ALA A 249 3.78 6.40 -1.69
N LYS A 250 4.19 5.85 -0.53
CA LYS A 250 4.91 6.62 0.50
C LYS A 250 6.28 7.12 0.01
N LYS A 251 7.03 6.31 -0.75
CA LYS A 251 8.33 6.72 -1.30
C LYS A 251 8.14 7.84 -2.33
N GLU A 252 7.22 7.65 -3.27
CA GLU A 252 6.89 8.65 -4.30
C GLU A 252 6.44 9.97 -3.69
N TYR A 253 5.56 9.93 -2.68
CA TYR A 253 5.16 11.13 -1.94
C TYR A 253 6.36 11.84 -1.29
N ASN A 254 7.22 11.09 -0.61
CA ASN A 254 8.39 11.67 0.05
C ASN A 254 9.36 12.29 -0.96
N ASP A 255 9.56 11.68 -2.12
CA ASP A 255 10.44 12.20 -3.17
C ASP A 255 9.84 13.45 -3.82
N ALA A 256 8.54 13.45 -4.14
CA ALA A 256 7.83 14.63 -4.63
C ALA A 256 7.85 15.78 -3.61
N ASN A 257 7.69 15.49 -2.32
CA ASN A 257 7.77 16.50 -1.26
C ASN A 257 9.18 17.08 -1.12
N LYS A 258 10.23 16.26 -1.26
CA LYS A 258 11.62 16.78 -1.30
C LYS A 258 11.83 17.71 -2.48
N GLU A 259 11.36 17.33 -3.68
CA GLU A 259 11.48 18.17 -4.87
C GLU A 259 10.73 19.50 -4.72
N TYR A 260 9.48 19.44 -4.21
CA TYR A 260 8.70 20.63 -3.90
C TYR A 260 9.47 21.58 -2.96
N ASN A 261 10.00 21.07 -1.85
CA ASN A 261 10.75 21.88 -0.88
C ASN A 261 12.03 22.47 -1.51
N ASN A 262 12.71 21.72 -2.37
CA ASN A 262 13.89 22.22 -3.08
C ASN A 262 13.53 23.39 -4.02
N VAL A 263 12.45 23.25 -4.79
CA VAL A 263 11.96 24.31 -5.69
C VAL A 263 11.49 25.52 -4.90
N GLU A 264 10.77 25.32 -3.79
CA GLU A 264 10.29 26.40 -2.93
C GLU A 264 11.46 27.18 -2.30
N ASN A 265 12.49 26.46 -1.83
CA ASN A 265 13.70 27.06 -1.29
C ASN A 265 14.47 27.86 -2.35
N ARG A 266 14.57 27.35 -3.58
CA ARG A 266 15.14 28.09 -4.71
C ARG A 266 14.36 29.38 -4.97
N ARG A 267 13.02 29.30 -5.05
CA ARG A 267 12.14 30.45 -5.23
C ARG A 267 12.34 31.50 -4.14
N LYS A 268 12.37 31.09 -2.86
CA LYS A 268 12.62 31.99 -1.72
C LYS A 268 13.96 32.72 -1.85
N LYS A 269 15.03 32.01 -2.24
CA LYS A 269 16.36 32.60 -2.47
C LYS A 269 16.36 33.60 -3.62
N GLU A 270 15.75 33.25 -4.76
CA GLU A 270 15.66 34.13 -5.93
C GLU A 270 14.87 35.40 -5.64
N LEU A 271 13.72 35.28 -4.96
CA LEU A 271 12.92 36.43 -4.53
C LEU A 271 13.70 37.33 -3.57
N SER A 272 14.34 36.77 -2.55
CA SER A 272 15.16 37.55 -1.61
C SER A 272 16.30 38.29 -2.31
N ASN A 273 16.95 37.66 -3.29
CA ASN A 273 17.99 38.31 -4.09
C ASN A 273 17.44 39.43 -4.97
N ALA A 274 16.27 39.24 -5.59
CA ALA A 274 15.59 40.28 -6.36
C ALA A 274 15.19 41.47 -5.48
N GLU A 275 14.63 41.23 -4.29
CA GLU A 275 14.28 42.27 -3.32
C GLU A 275 15.50 43.09 -2.89
N LYS A 276 16.64 42.44 -2.61
CA LYS A 276 17.89 43.15 -2.30
C LYS A 276 18.33 44.05 -3.45
N ARG A 277 18.29 43.56 -4.69
CA ARG A 277 18.64 44.35 -5.89
C ARG A 277 17.71 45.55 -6.07
N ILE A 278 16.40 45.37 -5.87
CA ILE A 278 15.42 46.46 -5.91
C ILE A 278 15.78 47.52 -4.86
N SER A 279 16.00 47.11 -3.61
CA SER A 279 16.37 48.02 -2.51
C SER A 279 17.67 48.79 -2.81
N GLU A 280 18.67 48.14 -3.41
CA GLU A 280 19.89 48.82 -3.84
C GLU A 280 19.66 49.87 -4.92
N VAL A 281 18.86 49.54 -5.94
CA VAL A 281 18.53 50.46 -7.03
C VAL A 281 17.72 51.64 -6.50
N GLU A 282 16.73 51.41 -5.64
CA GLU A 282 15.96 52.47 -4.97
C GLU A 282 16.86 53.42 -4.17
N LYS A 283 17.83 52.89 -3.43
CA LYS A 283 18.82 53.71 -2.71
C LYS A 283 19.67 54.56 -3.67
N ARG A 284 20.04 54.03 -4.84
CA ARG A 284 20.79 54.79 -5.86
C ARG A 284 19.93 55.88 -6.50
N ILE A 285 18.67 55.58 -6.81
CA ILE A 285 17.70 56.56 -7.32
C ILE A 285 17.55 57.69 -6.30
N LYS A 286 17.28 57.38 -5.03
CA LYS A 286 17.14 58.38 -3.97
C LYS A 286 18.36 59.29 -3.85
N LYS A 287 19.58 58.73 -3.87
CA LYS A 287 20.83 59.52 -3.86
C LYS A 287 20.97 60.41 -5.10
N ALA A 288 20.57 59.93 -6.28
CA ALA A 288 20.59 60.71 -7.51
C ALA A 288 19.58 61.86 -7.47
N GLU A 289 18.37 61.62 -6.95
CA GLU A 289 17.35 62.64 -6.73
C GLU A 289 17.80 63.72 -5.75
N GLU A 290 18.36 63.32 -4.60
CA GLU A 290 18.95 64.26 -3.62
C GLU A 290 20.06 65.12 -4.24
N SER A 291 20.92 64.52 -5.08
CA SER A 291 21.99 65.23 -5.78
C SER A 291 21.44 66.20 -6.84
N LYS A 292 20.39 65.80 -7.56
CA LYS A 292 19.68 66.65 -8.52
C LYS A 292 19.05 67.87 -7.82
N ILE A 293 18.36 67.67 -6.69
CA ILE A 293 17.76 68.75 -5.91
C ILE A 293 18.83 69.73 -5.46
N LYS A 294 19.95 69.26 -4.88
CA LYS A 294 21.08 70.11 -4.49
C LYS A 294 21.63 70.94 -5.65
N ARG A 295 21.77 70.34 -6.84
CA ARG A 295 22.26 71.06 -8.02
C ARG A 295 21.29 72.13 -8.51
N ILE A 296 19.98 71.87 -8.44
CA ILE A 296 18.95 72.86 -8.76
C ILE A 296 19.04 74.03 -7.78
N GLU A 297 19.15 73.78 -6.48
CA GLU A 297 19.29 74.83 -5.47
C GLU A 297 20.57 75.67 -5.66
N GLU A 298 21.69 75.06 -6.06
CA GLU A 298 22.93 75.78 -6.40
C GLU A 298 22.71 76.72 -7.60
N LEU A 299 22.11 76.20 -8.68
CA LEU A 299 21.83 76.99 -9.89
C LEU A 299 20.86 78.15 -9.60
N GLU A 300 19.86 77.94 -8.75
CA GLU A 300 18.93 78.98 -8.30
C GLU A 300 19.64 80.06 -7.47
N LYS A 301 20.56 79.67 -6.58
CA LYS A 301 21.40 80.61 -5.82
C LYS A 301 22.32 81.42 -6.74
N GLU A 302 22.95 80.78 -7.72
CA GLU A 302 23.80 81.46 -8.73
C GLU A 302 22.99 82.44 -9.58
N ARG A 303 21.78 82.05 -10.01
CA ARG A 303 20.89 82.92 -10.77
C ARG A 303 20.47 84.15 -9.94
N ARG A 304 20.09 83.95 -8.68
CA ARG A 304 19.70 85.05 -7.78
C ARG A 304 20.85 86.04 -7.55
N LYS A 305 22.09 85.55 -7.38
CA LYS A 305 23.27 86.41 -7.27
C LYS A 305 23.48 87.26 -8.51
N ARG A 306 23.39 86.69 -9.71
CA ARG A 306 23.49 87.45 -10.97
C ARG A 306 22.42 88.52 -11.08
N GLU A 307 21.17 88.20 -10.76
CA GLU A 307 20.07 89.18 -10.74
C GLU A 307 20.27 90.30 -9.69
N GLU A 308 20.93 90.01 -8.56
CA GLU A 308 21.27 91.02 -7.54
C GLU A 308 22.44 91.91 -7.95
N ASP A 309 23.45 91.35 -8.62
CA ASP A 309 24.59 92.09 -9.13
C ASP A 309 24.15 93.03 -10.28
N GLU A 310 23.30 92.55 -11.20
CA GLU A 310 22.68 93.35 -12.26
C GLU A 310 21.77 94.49 -11.74
N ARG A 311 21.27 94.41 -10.50
CA ARG A 311 20.49 95.50 -9.88
C ARG A 311 21.34 96.55 -9.17
N LYS A 312 22.61 96.26 -8.92
CA LYS A 312 23.52 97.16 -8.20
C LYS A 312 24.36 98.03 -9.14
N ASP A 313 24.51 97.62 -10.40
CA ASP A 313 25.05 98.43 -11.50
C ASP A 313 23.98 99.38 -12.07
#